data_AF-A0AAN7BFF6-F1
#
_entry.id   AF-A0AAN7BFF6-F1
#
_cell.length_a   1.000
_cell.length_b   1.000
_cell.length_c   1.000
_cell.angle_alpha   90.00
_cell.angle_beta   90.00
_cell.angle_gamma   90.00
#
_symmetry.space_group_name_H-M   'P 1'
#
loop_
_entity.id
_entity.type
_entity.pdbx_description
1 polymer ?
#
loop_
_entity_poly.entity_id
_entity_poly.type
_entity_poly.pdbx_seq_one_letter_code
_entity_poly.pdbx_strand_id
1 'polypeptide(L)'
;MSRCQQVARPIVRSLGQRCQPQPIAVRYFSSTTIRSDENTTVQQPGSEAGNPGLDATLLGQTSSTNDFEAFASQALSPSLGSRRRRAALATATQVPFEQMPYQCFQEARKILNQDREEKIAKIVAHTEKIKRIEATDPSTYRGGEGYKKKRIESLRQEIEELKILADINDPMVKRRFEDGVGDMNKPVYRYLANRKWRSMDYKIIVQRINQFHIIPDILPKFDPTMDVKMTFRGYKAAPGAILDSRLTETPPTLKMQVFDKGERLLTIVVMDADVPDVEKDAFSRRCHFMATNIPWGPTDSQLPLRFIGGGRTPGDLAVPWLPPHAHKGSPYHRLSVWIMEQKPGQKLDEAKLKELYGSDQGRMKFSIKGFRDKFGVTPVGFNLFRTVWDENTAGVMERNGIPGADIEFRPQRVQSLKPHRKARGWEAKRQKPKYKSLWKYTKRIKNF
;
A
#
# COMPACT_ATOMS: atom_id res chain seq x y z
N MET A 1 -33.66 11.05 42.58
CA MET A 1 -34.50 9.91 42.99
C MET A 1 -35.40 9.60 41.81
N SER A 2 -35.38 8.46 41.13
CA SER A 2 -35.10 7.07 41.53
C SER A 2 -34.38 6.34 40.39
N ARG A 3 -33.58 5.33 40.78
CA ARG A 3 -32.79 4.44 39.93
C ARG A 3 -33.66 3.29 39.43
N CYS A 4 -33.46 2.85 38.19
CA CYS A 4 -33.75 1.48 37.71
C CYS A 4 -32.61 1.10 36.75
N GLN A 5 -31.54 0.50 37.27
CA GLN A 5 -31.27 -0.94 37.28
C GLN A 5 -31.01 -1.55 35.89
N GLN A 6 -29.75 -1.94 35.71
CA GLN A 6 -29.21 -2.80 34.67
C GLN A 6 -29.97 -4.13 34.63
N VAL A 7 -30.30 -4.59 33.42
CA VAL A 7 -30.47 -6.02 33.15
C VAL A 7 -29.74 -6.33 31.84
N ALA A 8 -28.48 -6.73 31.97
CA ALA A 8 -27.74 -7.47 30.97
C ALA A 8 -27.59 -8.90 31.50
N ARG A 9 -27.81 -9.90 30.62
CA ARG A 9 -27.46 -11.35 30.66
C ARG A 9 -28.66 -12.25 30.28
N PRO A 10 -28.46 -13.53 29.87
CA PRO A 10 -27.38 -14.09 29.06
C PRO A 10 -27.90 -15.14 28.03
N ILE A 11 -27.41 -15.13 26.79
CA ILE A 11 -27.48 -16.30 25.88
C ILE A 11 -26.26 -17.18 26.15
N VAL A 12 -26.28 -17.88 27.28
CA VAL A 12 -25.40 -19.02 27.58
C VAL A 12 -26.20 -19.98 28.46
N ARG A 13 -27.02 -20.83 27.85
CA ARG A 13 -27.60 -22.04 28.49
C ARG A 13 -28.30 -22.90 27.44
N SER A 14 -27.52 -23.66 26.69
CA SER A 14 -27.93 -24.93 26.07
C SER A 14 -26.74 -25.51 25.33
N LEU A 15 -25.91 -26.27 26.05
CA LEU A 15 -25.06 -27.35 25.51
C LEU A 15 -24.28 -27.92 26.69
N GLY A 16 -24.89 -28.92 27.31
CA GLY A 16 -24.29 -29.65 28.42
C GLY A 16 -25.07 -30.92 28.65
N GLN A 17 -24.79 -31.96 27.86
CA GLN A 17 -24.56 -33.33 28.35
C GLN A 17 -24.33 -34.31 27.20
N ARG A 18 -23.33 -35.18 27.41
CA ARG A 18 -22.92 -36.39 26.66
C ARG A 18 -21.98 -36.19 25.46
N CYS A 19 -20.68 -36.26 25.76
CA CYS A 19 -19.74 -37.27 25.21
C CYS A 19 -18.36 -37.08 25.87
N GLN A 20 -17.79 -38.14 26.43
CA GLN A 20 -16.45 -38.16 27.01
C GLN A 20 -15.38 -38.08 25.90
N PRO A 21 -14.27 -37.35 26.07
CA PRO A 21 -13.20 -37.29 25.07
C PRO A 21 -12.13 -38.37 25.31
N GLN A 22 -11.80 -39.10 24.24
CA GLN A 22 -10.55 -39.87 24.10
C GLN A 22 -9.36 -38.91 23.90
N PRO A 23 -8.16 -39.20 24.44
CA PRO A 23 -7.02 -38.31 24.34
C PRO A 23 -6.36 -38.37 22.96
N ILE A 24 -6.47 -37.28 22.19
CA ILE A 24 -5.68 -37.06 20.97
C ILE A 24 -4.43 -36.27 21.35
N ALA A 25 -3.26 -36.83 21.03
CA ALA A 25 -1.95 -36.23 21.27
C ALA A 25 -1.79 -34.92 20.48
N VAL A 26 -1.90 -33.79 21.19
CA VAL A 26 -1.58 -32.46 20.66
C VAL A 26 -0.09 -32.23 20.84
N ARG A 27 0.65 -32.09 19.73
CA ARG A 27 2.06 -31.68 19.73
C ARG A 27 2.17 -30.29 20.35
N TYR A 28 3.00 -30.17 21.37
CA TYR A 28 3.33 -28.90 22.01
C TYR A 28 4.09 -27.99 21.02
N PHE A 29 3.53 -26.83 20.72
CA PHE A 29 4.27 -25.74 20.10
C PHE A 29 5.20 -25.13 21.14
N SER A 30 6.50 -25.04 20.82
CA SER A 30 7.51 -24.37 21.65
C SER A 30 7.19 -22.87 21.72
N SER A 31 6.73 -22.41 22.87
CA SER A 31 6.62 -21.00 23.22
C SER A 31 7.94 -20.54 23.84
N THR A 32 8.76 -19.80 23.10
CA THR A 32 9.88 -19.08 23.69
C THR A 32 9.35 -17.86 24.46
N THR A 33 9.57 -17.85 25.76
CA THR A 33 9.29 -16.71 26.65
C THR A 33 10.19 -15.52 26.32
N ILE A 34 9.58 -14.34 26.23
CA ILE A 34 10.26 -13.04 26.25
C ILE A 34 10.82 -12.86 27.67
N ARG A 35 12.14 -12.74 27.82
CA ARG A 35 12.75 -12.33 29.09
C ARG A 35 12.67 -10.81 29.21
N SER A 36 12.03 -10.37 30.29
CA SER A 36 12.09 -9.03 30.86
C SER A 36 13.42 -8.80 31.56
N ASP A 37 14.01 -7.63 31.35
CA ASP A 37 15.15 -7.14 32.11
C ASP A 37 14.75 -6.90 33.57
N GLU A 38 15.46 -7.52 34.51
CA GLU A 38 15.49 -7.10 35.90
C GLU A 38 16.94 -6.88 36.33
N ASN A 39 17.18 -5.67 36.84
CA ASN A 39 18.37 -5.28 37.57
C ASN A 39 18.52 -6.13 38.83
N THR A 40 19.70 -6.67 39.07
CA THR A 40 20.14 -6.93 40.45
C THR A 40 21.63 -6.67 40.60
N THR A 41 21.89 -5.80 41.56
CA THR A 41 23.17 -5.34 42.06
C THR A 41 23.82 -6.41 42.97
N VAL A 42 25.15 -6.33 43.13
CA VAL A 42 25.97 -6.67 44.31
C VAL A 42 26.82 -7.97 44.29
N GLN A 43 28.12 -7.73 44.53
CA GLN A 43 29.19 -8.52 45.20
C GLN A 43 29.93 -9.69 44.51
N GLN A 44 31.26 -9.50 44.45
CA GLN A 44 32.31 -10.53 44.42
C GLN A 44 32.32 -11.35 45.73
N PRO A 45 32.77 -12.63 45.73
CA PRO A 45 34.21 -12.91 45.90
C PRO A 45 34.76 -14.13 45.13
N GLY A 46 36.09 -14.18 44.98
CA GLY A 46 36.88 -15.40 45.23
C GLY A 46 37.13 -16.39 44.08
N SER A 47 38.29 -16.22 43.44
CA SER A 47 39.30 -17.25 43.10
C SER A 47 38.92 -18.65 42.58
N GLU A 48 39.47 -18.91 41.38
CA GLU A 48 40.19 -20.11 40.93
C GLU A 48 39.50 -21.21 40.09
N ALA A 49 40.22 -21.49 38.99
CA ALA A 49 40.31 -22.71 38.19
C ALA A 49 39.29 -22.96 37.05
N GLY A 50 39.82 -22.89 35.82
CA GLY A 50 39.31 -23.66 34.68
C GLY A 50 39.15 -22.90 33.36
N ASN A 51 40.23 -22.36 32.79
CA ASN A 51 40.24 -21.90 31.39
C ASN A 51 40.59 -23.10 30.48
N PRO A 52 39.75 -23.51 29.52
CA PRO A 52 40.21 -24.19 28.32
C PRO A 52 40.50 -23.13 27.26
N GLY A 53 41.78 -23.04 26.91
CA GLY A 53 42.38 -22.03 26.07
C GLY A 53 41.74 -21.85 24.69
N LEU A 54 41.60 -20.59 24.32
CA LEU A 54 41.65 -20.17 22.93
C LEU A 54 43.09 -20.37 22.46
N ASP A 55 43.27 -21.21 21.44
CA ASP A 55 44.56 -21.43 20.78
C ASP A 55 45.08 -20.11 20.18
N ALA A 56 45.90 -19.40 20.97
CA ALA A 56 46.64 -18.21 20.59
C ALA A 56 47.95 -18.56 19.85
N THR A 57 47.96 -19.68 19.12
CA THR A 57 49.16 -20.27 18.50
C THR A 57 49.16 -20.15 16.98
N LEU A 58 48.15 -19.51 16.38
CA LEU A 58 48.08 -19.22 14.94
C LEU A 58 48.13 -17.71 14.59
N LEU A 59 48.44 -16.85 15.57
CA LEU A 59 48.57 -15.40 15.41
C LEU A 59 49.97 -14.92 15.80
N GLY A 60 50.99 -15.61 15.27
CA GLY A 60 52.37 -15.14 15.30
C GLY A 60 52.75 -14.58 13.95
N GLN A 61 52.43 -13.31 13.69
CA GLN A 61 53.22 -12.38 12.86
C GLN A 61 52.52 -11.02 12.73
N THR A 62 53.04 -10.04 13.48
CA THR A 62 53.07 -8.60 13.19
C THR A 62 51.88 -7.99 12.47
N SER A 63 50.90 -7.50 13.23
CA SER A 63 50.10 -6.35 12.82
C SER A 63 49.78 -5.52 14.06
N SER A 64 49.80 -4.20 13.91
CA SER A 64 49.64 -3.25 15.00
C SER A 64 48.28 -3.44 15.69
N THR A 65 48.14 -3.02 16.95
CA THR A 65 46.83 -3.05 17.67
C THR A 65 45.71 -2.40 16.86
N ASN A 66 46.06 -1.42 16.02
CA ASN A 66 45.14 -0.73 15.11
C ASN A 66 44.63 -1.63 13.96
N ASP A 67 45.43 -2.58 13.48
CA ASP A 67 45.05 -3.50 12.41
C ASP A 67 44.07 -4.58 12.91
N PHE A 68 44.23 -5.01 14.17
CA PHE A 68 43.29 -5.90 14.83
C PHE A 68 41.95 -5.21 15.10
N GLU A 69 41.97 -3.94 15.57
CA GLU A 69 40.75 -3.14 15.73
C GLU A 69 40.07 -2.83 14.39
N ALA A 70 40.83 -2.58 13.33
CA ALA A 70 40.30 -2.42 11.98
C ALA A 70 39.64 -3.71 11.46
N PHE A 71 40.28 -4.86 11.66
CA PHE A 71 39.72 -6.15 11.28
C PHE A 71 38.47 -6.51 12.10
N ALA A 72 38.49 -6.29 13.42
CA ALA A 72 37.36 -6.54 14.30
C ALA A 72 36.19 -5.61 14.00
N SER A 73 36.45 -4.32 13.74
CA SER A 73 35.41 -3.36 13.36
C SER A 73 34.81 -3.67 11.99
N GLN A 74 35.60 -4.18 11.04
CA GLN A 74 35.10 -4.67 9.76
C GLN A 74 34.26 -5.94 9.91
N ALA A 75 34.71 -6.92 10.71
CA ALA A 75 33.97 -8.16 10.99
C ALA A 75 32.67 -7.94 11.78
N LEU A 76 32.62 -6.89 12.60
CA LEU A 76 31.44 -6.49 13.37
C LEU A 76 30.63 -5.37 12.70
N SER A 77 30.93 -4.99 11.46
CA SER A 77 30.30 -3.85 10.79
C SER A 77 28.80 -4.05 10.58
N PRO A 78 27.93 -3.06 10.93
CA PRO A 78 26.49 -3.14 10.68
C PRO A 78 26.11 -3.37 9.21
N SER A 79 26.99 -3.05 8.26
CA SER A 79 26.77 -3.29 6.82
C SER A 79 26.67 -4.79 6.48
N LEU A 80 27.29 -5.66 7.27
CA LEU A 80 27.17 -7.12 7.15
C LEU A 80 25.79 -7.63 7.57
N GLY A 81 24.93 -6.79 8.13
CA GLY A 81 23.54 -7.09 8.47
C GLY A 81 23.32 -7.37 9.96
N SER A 82 22.41 -8.30 10.26
CA SER A 82 21.95 -8.54 11.64
C SER A 82 23.08 -9.00 12.57
N ARG A 83 22.91 -8.77 13.88
CA ARG A 83 23.85 -9.25 14.92
C ARG A 83 24.10 -10.76 14.82
N ARG A 84 23.04 -11.53 14.55
CA ARG A 84 23.13 -12.98 14.33
C ARG A 84 23.99 -13.33 13.11
N ARG A 85 23.83 -12.61 11.98
CA ARG A 85 24.65 -12.84 10.78
C ARG A 85 26.11 -12.55 11.06
N ARG A 86 26.42 -11.46 11.77
CA ARG A 86 27.79 -11.10 12.16
C ARG A 86 28.44 -12.18 13.04
N ALA A 87 27.73 -12.61 14.09
CA ALA A 87 28.22 -13.67 14.98
C ALA A 87 28.46 -15.00 14.22
N ALA A 88 27.52 -15.38 13.34
CA ALA A 88 27.67 -16.60 12.53
C ALA A 88 28.83 -16.49 11.54
N LEU A 89 29.07 -15.34 10.90
CA LEU A 89 30.19 -15.15 9.98
C LEU A 89 31.55 -15.23 10.67
N ALA A 90 31.63 -14.83 11.95
CA ALA A 90 32.86 -14.90 12.73
C ALA A 90 33.15 -16.31 13.28
N THR A 91 32.12 -17.12 13.53
CA THR A 91 32.24 -18.42 14.21
C THR A 91 32.11 -19.62 13.29
N ALA A 92 31.34 -19.51 12.21
CA ALA A 92 31.07 -20.62 11.31
C ALA A 92 32.09 -20.70 10.17
N THR A 93 32.25 -21.89 9.61
CA THR A 93 33.06 -22.12 8.42
C THR A 93 32.46 -21.41 7.21
N GLN A 94 33.32 -20.78 6.39
CA GLN A 94 32.90 -20.02 5.22
C GLN A 94 32.63 -20.94 4.03
N VAL A 95 31.52 -21.67 4.09
CA VAL A 95 31.03 -22.50 2.97
C VAL A 95 29.85 -21.80 2.30
N PRO A 96 29.79 -21.73 0.95
CA PRO A 96 28.60 -21.26 0.25
C PRO A 96 27.35 -22.02 0.67
N PHE A 97 26.22 -21.32 0.85
CA PHE A 97 24.95 -21.92 1.29
C PHE A 97 24.54 -23.16 0.44
N GLU A 98 24.82 -23.09 -0.85
CA GLU A 98 24.57 -24.13 -1.83
C GLU A 98 25.41 -25.41 -1.60
N GLN A 99 26.61 -25.28 -1.04
CA GLN A 99 27.58 -26.37 -0.84
C GLN A 99 27.52 -26.97 0.56
N MET A 100 26.51 -26.60 1.37
CA MET A 100 26.34 -27.15 2.71
C MET A 100 26.12 -28.67 2.65
N PRO A 101 26.89 -29.49 3.41
CA PRO A 101 26.94 -30.95 3.24
C PRO A 101 25.75 -31.67 3.94
N TYR A 102 24.53 -31.25 3.64
CA TYR A 102 23.31 -31.90 4.12
C TYR A 102 22.74 -32.81 3.01
N GLN A 103 22.61 -34.11 3.26
CA GLN A 103 22.23 -35.11 2.26
C GLN A 103 20.93 -34.75 1.52
N CYS A 104 19.82 -34.61 2.26
CA CYS A 104 18.52 -34.30 1.66
C CYS A 104 18.52 -32.98 0.88
N PHE A 105 19.28 -31.98 1.34
CA PHE A 105 19.41 -30.70 0.64
C PHE A 105 20.15 -30.85 -0.70
N GLN A 106 21.25 -31.63 -0.72
CA GLN A 106 22.02 -31.86 -1.95
C GLN A 106 21.25 -32.74 -2.95
N GLU A 107 20.56 -33.78 -2.48
CA GLU A 107 19.68 -34.61 -3.32
C GLU A 107 18.55 -33.78 -3.93
N ALA A 108 17.89 -32.93 -3.13
CA ALA A 108 16.87 -32.02 -3.64
C ALA A 108 17.44 -31.03 -4.66
N ARG A 109 18.63 -30.45 -4.43
CA ARG A 109 19.30 -29.58 -5.43
C ARG A 109 19.58 -30.32 -6.73
N LYS A 110 19.99 -31.59 -6.69
CA LYS A 110 20.21 -32.39 -7.89
C LYS A 110 18.95 -32.50 -8.74
N ILE A 111 17.80 -32.75 -8.11
CA ILE A 111 16.50 -32.80 -8.79
C ILE A 111 16.16 -31.44 -9.41
N LEU A 112 16.34 -30.34 -8.66
CA LEU A 112 16.05 -28.99 -9.15
C LEU A 112 16.97 -28.57 -10.30
N ASN A 113 18.24 -28.97 -10.28
CA ASN A 113 19.20 -28.68 -11.34
C ASN A 113 18.80 -29.42 -12.64
N GLN A 114 18.41 -30.69 -12.54
CA GLN A 114 17.89 -31.45 -13.68
C GLN A 114 16.62 -30.81 -14.26
N ASP A 115 15.66 -30.46 -13.40
CA ASP A 115 14.42 -29.79 -13.82
C ASP A 115 14.71 -28.46 -14.55
N ARG A 116 15.68 -27.70 -14.05
CA ARG A 116 16.14 -26.43 -14.63
C ARG A 116 16.79 -26.63 -16.00
N GLU A 117 17.66 -27.61 -16.16
CA GLU A 117 18.27 -27.97 -17.45
C GLU A 117 17.21 -28.30 -18.50
N GLU A 118 16.17 -29.06 -18.12
CA GLU A 118 15.04 -29.32 -19.01
C GLU A 118 14.29 -28.04 -19.42
N LYS A 119 14.06 -27.11 -18.48
CA LYS A 119 13.40 -25.82 -18.81
C LYS A 119 14.25 -24.99 -19.75
N ILE A 120 15.57 -24.97 -19.55
CA ILE A 120 16.51 -24.27 -20.44
C ILE A 120 16.49 -24.89 -21.84
N ALA A 121 16.51 -26.22 -21.94
CA ALA A 121 16.41 -26.91 -23.23
C ALA A 121 15.10 -26.56 -23.95
N LYS A 122 13.97 -26.50 -23.22
CA LYS A 122 12.68 -26.05 -23.78
C LYS A 122 12.74 -24.60 -24.25
N ILE A 123 13.34 -23.68 -23.50
CA ILE A 123 13.51 -22.28 -23.90
C ILE A 123 14.27 -22.21 -25.24
N VAL A 124 15.39 -22.93 -25.36
CA VAL A 124 16.16 -22.99 -26.61
C VAL A 124 15.27 -23.50 -27.77
N ALA A 125 14.58 -24.62 -27.58
CA ALA A 125 13.68 -25.18 -28.60
C ALA A 125 12.56 -24.21 -29.01
N HIS A 126 11.92 -23.51 -28.06
CA HIS A 126 10.90 -22.49 -28.35
C HIS A 126 11.50 -21.28 -29.07
N THR A 127 12.69 -20.82 -28.70
CA THR A 127 13.35 -19.70 -29.39
C THR A 127 13.70 -20.03 -30.83
N GLU A 128 14.18 -21.25 -31.11
CA GLU A 128 14.40 -21.71 -32.48
C GLU A 128 13.09 -21.82 -33.26
N LYS A 129 12.03 -22.32 -32.62
CA LYS A 129 10.70 -22.42 -33.23
C LYS A 129 10.15 -21.04 -33.61
N ILE A 130 10.36 -20.02 -32.77
CA ILE A 130 10.01 -18.63 -33.10
C ILE A 130 10.79 -18.18 -34.35
N LYS A 131 12.12 -18.37 -34.40
CA LYS A 131 12.94 -17.99 -35.56
C LYS A 131 12.46 -18.67 -36.85
N ARG A 132 12.12 -19.96 -36.80
CA ARG A 132 11.56 -20.70 -37.95
C ARG A 132 10.23 -20.12 -38.40
N ILE A 133 9.32 -19.83 -37.46
CA ILE A 133 8.00 -19.24 -37.78
C ILE A 133 8.16 -17.81 -38.33
N GLU A 134 9.07 -17.01 -37.78
CA GLU A 134 9.37 -15.66 -38.25
C GLU A 134 9.86 -15.67 -39.70
N ALA A 135 10.71 -16.62 -40.07
CA ALA A 135 11.22 -16.81 -41.44
C ALA A 135 10.19 -17.40 -42.43
N THR A 136 9.14 -18.07 -41.97
CA THR A 136 8.12 -18.66 -42.85
C THR A 136 7.12 -17.60 -43.33
N ASP A 137 6.72 -17.64 -44.60
CA ASP A 137 5.76 -16.68 -45.13
C ASP A 137 4.36 -16.80 -44.49
N PRO A 138 3.62 -15.68 -44.34
CA PRO A 138 2.27 -15.71 -43.77
C PRO A 138 1.26 -16.52 -44.58
N SER A 139 1.45 -16.63 -45.90
CA SER A 139 0.55 -17.33 -46.83
C SER A 139 0.50 -18.84 -46.62
N THR A 140 1.54 -19.41 -46.00
CA THR A 140 1.60 -20.85 -45.69
C THR A 140 0.60 -21.25 -44.60
N TYR A 141 0.12 -20.28 -43.80
CA TYR A 141 -0.84 -20.52 -42.74
C TYR A 141 -2.26 -20.21 -43.19
N ARG A 142 -3.20 -21.12 -42.94
CA ARG A 142 -4.63 -20.94 -43.24
C ARG A 142 -5.24 -19.65 -42.65
N GLY A 143 -4.71 -19.17 -41.52
CA GLY A 143 -5.13 -17.93 -40.86
C GLY A 143 -4.24 -16.72 -41.15
N GLY A 144 -3.39 -16.79 -42.18
CA GLY A 144 -2.53 -15.71 -42.64
C GLY A 144 -1.64 -15.10 -41.55
N GLU A 145 -1.44 -13.79 -41.66
CA GLU A 145 -0.56 -13.02 -40.76
C GLU A 145 -1.08 -12.97 -39.31
N GLY A 146 -2.40 -12.90 -39.11
CA GLY A 146 -3.01 -12.87 -37.78
C GLY A 146 -2.70 -14.13 -36.97
N TYR A 147 -2.79 -15.30 -37.61
CA TYR A 147 -2.41 -16.56 -36.98
C TYR A 147 -0.91 -16.62 -36.66
N LYS A 148 -0.05 -16.19 -37.59
CA LYS A 148 1.41 -16.12 -37.38
C LYS A 148 1.76 -15.26 -36.16
N LYS A 149 1.21 -14.05 -36.08
CA LYS A 149 1.43 -13.12 -34.94
C LYS A 149 0.99 -13.74 -33.61
N LYS A 150 -0.23 -14.29 -33.55
CA LYS A 150 -0.77 -14.93 -32.34
C LYS A 150 0.08 -16.13 -31.89
N ARG A 151 0.57 -16.94 -32.84
CA ARG A 151 1.44 -18.08 -32.54
C ARG A 151 2.79 -17.66 -31.98
N ILE A 152 3.40 -16.61 -32.55
CA ILE A 152 4.65 -16.03 -32.03
C ILE A 152 4.42 -15.46 -30.63
N GLU A 153 3.32 -14.76 -30.40
CA GLU A 153 2.98 -14.19 -29.09
C GLU A 153 2.80 -15.28 -28.02
N SER A 154 2.09 -16.37 -28.33
CA SER A 154 1.95 -17.54 -27.43
C SER A 154 3.30 -18.14 -27.06
N LEU A 155 4.18 -18.37 -28.04
CA LEU A 155 5.53 -18.90 -27.78
C LEU A 155 6.38 -17.93 -26.95
N ARG A 156 6.23 -16.62 -27.15
CA ARG A 156 6.92 -15.60 -26.34
C ARG A 156 6.42 -15.61 -24.90
N GLN A 157 5.12 -15.77 -24.67
CA GLN A 157 4.54 -15.91 -23.32
C GLN A 157 5.05 -17.18 -22.63
N GLU A 158 5.03 -18.33 -23.32
CA GLU A 158 5.58 -19.60 -22.82
C GLU A 158 7.06 -19.47 -22.43
N ILE A 159 7.88 -18.79 -23.24
CA ILE A 159 9.28 -18.54 -22.91
C ILE A 159 9.42 -17.71 -21.63
N GLU A 160 8.62 -16.66 -21.45
CA GLU A 160 8.67 -15.84 -20.22
C GLU A 160 8.25 -16.65 -18.98
N GLU A 161 7.26 -17.54 -19.11
CA GLU A 161 6.87 -18.47 -18.04
C GLU A 161 7.98 -19.47 -17.73
N LEU A 162 8.58 -20.09 -18.74
CA LEU A 162 9.69 -21.04 -18.57
C LEU A 162 10.91 -20.38 -17.90
N LYS A 163 11.22 -19.12 -18.24
CA LYS A 163 12.28 -18.36 -17.55
C LYS A 163 11.99 -18.19 -16.06
N ILE A 164 10.72 -18.00 -15.69
CA ILE A 164 10.32 -17.92 -14.28
C ILE A 164 10.47 -19.29 -13.62
N LEU A 165 9.93 -20.34 -14.23
CA LEU A 165 9.95 -21.71 -13.70
C LEU A 165 11.37 -22.27 -13.54
N ALA A 166 12.31 -21.88 -14.40
CA ALA A 166 13.69 -22.32 -14.32
C ALA A 166 14.41 -21.87 -13.03
N ASP A 167 14.06 -20.69 -12.51
CA ASP A 167 14.78 -20.09 -11.37
C ASP A 167 13.89 -19.91 -10.12
N ILE A 168 12.57 -20.16 -10.19
CA ILE A 168 11.64 -19.98 -9.05
C ILE A 168 11.96 -20.87 -7.85
N ASN A 169 12.52 -22.05 -8.12
CA ASN A 169 12.88 -23.04 -7.10
C ASN A 169 14.31 -22.87 -6.58
N ASP A 170 15.09 -21.90 -7.10
CA ASP A 170 16.44 -21.63 -6.61
C ASP A 170 16.39 -21.01 -5.20
N PRO A 171 16.98 -21.67 -4.18
CA PRO A 171 17.04 -21.13 -2.82
C PRO A 171 17.71 -19.76 -2.73
N MET A 172 18.74 -19.50 -3.56
CA MET A 172 19.46 -18.23 -3.54
C MET A 172 18.64 -17.09 -4.13
N VAL A 173 17.83 -17.37 -5.15
CA VAL A 173 16.88 -16.40 -5.72
C VAL A 173 15.84 -16.01 -4.67
N LYS A 174 15.25 -17.00 -3.98
CA LYS A 174 14.30 -16.74 -2.89
C LYS A 174 14.94 -15.88 -1.79
N ARG A 175 16.14 -16.23 -1.34
CA ARG A 175 16.88 -15.44 -0.33
C ARG A 175 17.12 -14.00 -0.79
N ARG A 176 17.65 -13.79 -2.00
CA ARG A 176 17.89 -12.44 -2.54
C ARG A 176 16.62 -11.60 -2.64
N PHE A 177 15.50 -12.23 -3.00
CA PHE A 177 14.20 -11.59 -3.04
C PHE A 177 13.73 -11.17 -1.64
N GLU A 178 13.80 -12.08 -0.67
CA GLU A 178 13.38 -11.82 0.72
C GLU A 178 14.25 -10.75 1.40
N ASP A 179 15.55 -10.73 1.10
CA ASP A 179 16.52 -9.73 1.55
C ASP A 179 16.32 -8.35 0.87
N GLY A 180 15.53 -8.28 -0.21
CA GLY A 180 15.26 -7.04 -0.96
C GLY A 180 16.37 -6.61 -1.93
N VAL A 181 17.29 -7.53 -2.27
CA VAL A 181 18.42 -7.31 -3.20
C VAL A 181 18.15 -7.98 -4.56
N GLY A 182 16.91 -8.38 -4.81
CA GLY A 182 16.47 -8.96 -6.07
C GLY A 182 16.52 -7.95 -7.22
N ASP A 183 17.05 -8.37 -8.37
CA ASP A 183 17.11 -7.56 -9.58
C ASP A 183 15.77 -7.56 -10.32
N MET A 184 15.03 -6.45 -10.24
CA MET A 184 13.70 -6.32 -10.85
C MET A 184 13.71 -6.31 -12.40
N ASN A 185 14.88 -6.28 -13.05
CA ASN A 185 14.95 -6.51 -14.49
C ASN A 185 14.65 -7.96 -14.87
N LYS A 186 14.98 -8.91 -13.97
CA LYS A 186 14.74 -10.34 -14.21
C LYS A 186 13.28 -10.70 -13.91
N PRO A 187 12.64 -11.55 -14.74
CA PRO A 187 11.22 -11.86 -14.62
C PRO A 187 10.87 -12.57 -13.30
N VAL A 188 11.79 -13.37 -12.76
CA VAL A 188 11.55 -14.16 -11.54
C VAL A 188 11.33 -13.26 -10.32
N TYR A 189 12.14 -12.21 -10.15
CA TYR A 189 11.98 -11.27 -9.04
C TYR A 189 10.70 -10.45 -9.17
N ARG A 190 10.35 -10.00 -10.38
CA ARG A 190 9.06 -9.33 -10.63
C ARG A 190 7.87 -10.22 -10.32
N TYR A 191 7.93 -11.49 -10.73
CA TYR A 191 6.91 -12.48 -10.44
C TYR A 191 6.73 -12.70 -8.94
N LEU A 192 7.84 -12.89 -8.20
CA LEU A 192 7.83 -13.01 -6.75
C LEU A 192 7.28 -11.75 -6.07
N ALA A 193 7.65 -10.57 -6.55
CA ALA A 193 7.15 -9.29 -6.06
C ALA A 193 5.63 -9.16 -6.26
N ASN A 194 5.13 -9.49 -7.46
CA ASN A 194 3.70 -9.49 -7.79
C ASN A 194 2.94 -10.47 -6.91
N ARG A 195 3.45 -11.69 -6.74
CA ARG A 195 2.86 -12.71 -5.87
C ARG A 195 2.79 -12.25 -4.41
N LYS A 196 3.86 -11.63 -3.90
CA LYS A 196 3.90 -11.07 -2.55
C LYS A 196 2.88 -9.95 -2.37
N TRP A 197 2.79 -9.03 -3.33
CA TRP A 197 1.84 -7.92 -3.33
C TRP A 197 0.39 -8.40 -3.40
N ARG A 198 0.07 -9.35 -4.29
CA ARG A 198 -1.25 -9.97 -4.41
C ARG A 198 -1.68 -10.73 -3.17
N SER A 199 -0.73 -11.19 -2.34
CA SER A 199 -1.05 -11.94 -1.13
C SER A 199 -1.78 -11.07 -0.08
N MET A 200 -1.42 -9.80 0.05
CA MET A 200 -1.96 -8.90 1.08
C MET A 200 -2.24 -7.48 0.58
N ASP A 201 -1.22 -6.72 0.17
CA ASP A 201 -1.33 -5.28 -0.11
C ASP A 201 -2.37 -4.97 -1.19
N TYR A 202 -2.43 -5.77 -2.26
CA TYR A 202 -3.47 -5.70 -3.28
C TYR A 202 -4.88 -5.83 -2.69
N LYS A 203 -5.09 -6.81 -1.80
CA LYS A 203 -6.40 -7.05 -1.17
C LYS A 203 -6.83 -5.87 -0.29
N ILE A 204 -5.87 -5.25 0.41
CA ILE A 204 -6.13 -4.03 1.18
C ILE A 204 -6.58 -2.91 0.25
N ILE A 205 -5.85 -2.66 -0.84
CA ILE A 205 -6.20 -1.60 -1.78
C ILE A 205 -7.57 -1.85 -2.43
N VAL A 206 -7.86 -3.07 -2.90
CA VAL A 206 -9.16 -3.42 -3.48
C VAL A 206 -10.28 -3.25 -2.45
N GLN A 207 -10.07 -3.66 -1.20
CA GLN A 207 -11.03 -3.41 -0.12
C GLN A 207 -11.29 -1.91 0.06
N ARG A 208 -10.26 -1.08 0.03
CA ARG A 208 -10.37 0.38 0.23
C ARG A 208 -11.05 1.06 -0.95
N ILE A 209 -10.78 0.63 -2.18
CA ILE A 209 -11.46 1.11 -3.39
C ILE A 209 -12.98 0.88 -3.26
N ASN A 210 -13.39 -0.32 -2.84
CA ASN A 210 -14.81 -0.65 -2.70
C ASN A 210 -15.45 0.04 -1.48
N GLN A 211 -14.80 -0.03 -0.31
CA GLN A 211 -15.31 0.55 0.94
C GLN A 211 -15.51 2.07 0.85
N PHE A 212 -14.59 2.75 0.17
CA PHE A 212 -14.66 4.20 -0.02
C PHE A 212 -15.35 4.58 -1.32
N HIS A 213 -16.10 3.69 -1.98
CA HIS A 213 -16.88 4.00 -3.19
C HIS A 213 -16.09 4.72 -4.29
N ILE A 214 -14.78 4.47 -4.37
CA ILE A 214 -13.93 5.01 -5.44
C ILE A 214 -14.46 4.52 -6.79
N ILE A 215 -14.90 3.26 -6.79
CA ILE A 215 -15.82 2.71 -7.77
C ILE A 215 -17.21 2.72 -7.11
N PRO A 216 -18.24 3.33 -7.70
CA PRO A 216 -18.31 3.91 -9.05
C PRO A 216 -18.02 5.43 -9.15
N ASP A 217 -17.80 6.15 -8.05
CA ASP A 217 -17.83 7.62 -8.03
C ASP A 217 -16.82 8.30 -8.97
N ILE A 218 -15.64 7.70 -9.12
CA ILE A 218 -14.52 8.24 -9.90
C ILE A 218 -14.38 7.49 -11.24
N LEU A 219 -14.33 6.16 -11.18
CA LEU A 219 -14.26 5.28 -12.35
C LEU A 219 -15.28 4.15 -12.24
N PRO A 220 -15.87 3.71 -13.36
CA PRO A 220 -16.87 2.65 -13.35
C PRO A 220 -16.27 1.26 -13.04
N LYS A 221 -15.03 1.04 -13.46
CA LYS A 221 -14.27 -0.19 -13.20
C LYS A 221 -12.80 0.17 -13.09
N PHE A 222 -12.13 -0.43 -12.13
CA PHE A 222 -10.69 -0.29 -11.97
C PHE A 222 -10.14 -1.49 -11.19
N ASP A 223 -9.03 -2.04 -11.67
CA ASP A 223 -8.29 -3.11 -11.02
C ASP A 223 -6.80 -2.71 -11.02
N PRO A 224 -6.18 -2.46 -9.85
CA PRO A 224 -4.78 -2.08 -9.79
C PRO A 224 -3.88 -3.18 -10.37
N THR A 225 -2.86 -2.77 -11.12
CA THR A 225 -1.83 -3.65 -11.70
C THR A 225 -0.43 -3.37 -11.15
N MET A 226 -0.25 -2.29 -10.38
CA MET A 226 1.02 -1.93 -9.73
C MET A 226 0.84 -1.59 -8.24
N ASP A 227 1.91 -1.75 -7.45
CA ASP A 227 1.90 -1.34 -6.03
C ASP A 227 2.23 0.15 -5.90
N VAL A 228 1.50 0.83 -5.02
CA VAL A 228 1.67 2.26 -4.74
C VAL A 228 1.57 2.45 -3.25
N LYS A 229 2.66 2.88 -2.62
CA LYS A 229 2.72 3.28 -1.22
C LYS A 229 3.13 4.74 -1.15
N MET A 230 2.60 5.48 -0.18
CA MET A 230 2.94 6.88 -0.01
C MET A 230 3.52 7.15 1.37
N THR A 231 4.46 8.09 1.43
CA THR A 231 5.02 8.59 2.67
C THR A 231 4.97 10.12 2.70
N PHE A 232 4.64 10.67 3.86
CA PHE A 232 4.67 12.11 4.11
C PHE A 232 5.75 12.38 5.16
N ARG A 233 6.76 13.19 4.82
CA ARG A 233 7.89 13.52 5.73
C ARG A 233 8.53 12.27 6.40
N GLY A 234 8.61 11.16 5.66
CA GLY A 234 9.14 9.87 6.14
C GLY A 234 8.11 8.96 6.82
N TYR A 235 6.94 9.47 7.22
CA TYR A 235 5.86 8.67 7.81
C TYR A 235 5.10 7.91 6.73
N LYS A 236 4.96 6.60 6.90
CA LYS A 236 4.18 5.74 5.99
C LYS A 236 2.69 5.95 6.24
N ALA A 237 1.97 6.45 5.25
CA ALA A 237 0.52 6.57 5.34
C ALA A 237 -0.14 5.24 4.95
N ALA A 238 -0.99 4.73 5.84
CA ALA A 238 -1.80 3.55 5.52
C ALA A 238 -2.90 3.93 4.50
N PRO A 239 -3.29 3.03 3.58
CA PRO A 239 -4.33 3.31 2.61
C PRO A 239 -5.67 3.66 3.28
N GLY A 240 -6.15 4.86 3.01
CA GLY A 240 -7.36 5.44 3.58
C GLY A 240 -7.17 6.00 4.99
N ALA A 241 -5.96 6.19 5.51
CA ALA A 241 -5.76 6.88 6.79
C ALA A 241 -6.25 8.34 6.72
N ILE A 242 -6.79 8.86 7.83
CA ILE A 242 -7.02 10.30 7.99
C ILE A 242 -5.70 10.92 8.43
N LEU A 243 -5.22 11.94 7.71
CA LEU A 243 -3.95 12.61 7.97
C LEU A 243 -4.19 14.07 8.40
N ASP A 244 -3.37 14.55 9.32
CA ASP A 244 -3.32 15.96 9.77
C ASP A 244 -2.91 16.87 8.60
N SER A 245 -3.59 18.01 8.49
CA SER A 245 -3.34 19.02 7.46
C SER A 245 -1.88 19.49 7.45
N ARG A 246 -1.21 19.59 8.62
CA ARG A 246 0.24 19.94 8.70
C ARG A 246 1.14 18.90 8.04
N LEU A 247 0.77 17.62 8.14
CA LEU A 247 1.56 16.53 7.57
C LEU A 247 1.42 16.53 6.04
N THR A 248 0.21 16.78 5.54
CA THR A 248 -0.11 16.79 4.11
C THR A 248 0.12 18.14 3.41
N GLU A 249 0.59 19.16 4.14
CA GLU A 249 0.96 20.46 3.56
C GLU A 249 2.05 20.29 2.48
N THR A 250 3.02 19.40 2.71
CA THR A 250 4.06 19.07 1.75
C THR A 250 3.69 17.85 0.90
N PRO A 251 4.05 17.80 -0.40
CA PRO A 251 3.72 16.67 -1.26
C PRO A 251 4.41 15.37 -0.79
N PRO A 252 3.77 14.21 -1.01
CA PRO A 252 4.30 12.92 -0.57
C PRO A 252 5.46 12.42 -1.45
N THR A 253 6.17 11.43 -0.93
CA THR A 253 7.03 10.54 -1.72
C THR A 253 6.27 9.25 -2.00
N LEU A 254 6.20 8.87 -3.28
CA LEU A 254 5.56 7.62 -3.68
C LEU A 254 6.61 6.52 -3.81
N LYS A 255 6.37 5.38 -3.20
CA LYS A 255 7.09 4.14 -3.46
C LYS A 255 6.23 3.29 -4.40
N MET A 256 6.69 3.15 -5.63
CA MET A 256 5.93 2.51 -6.71
C MET A 256 6.67 1.27 -7.19
N GLN A 257 5.94 0.21 -7.52
CA GLN A 257 6.52 -1.00 -8.10
C GLN A 257 5.64 -1.52 -9.23
N VAL A 258 6.20 -1.56 -10.44
CA VAL A 258 5.60 -2.24 -11.59
C VAL A 258 6.11 -3.69 -11.66
N PHE A 259 5.29 -4.60 -12.19
CA PHE A 259 5.59 -6.03 -12.20
C PHE A 259 5.87 -6.59 -13.61
N ASP A 260 5.70 -5.77 -14.62
CA ASP A 260 5.97 -6.07 -16.00
C ASP A 260 7.29 -5.42 -16.46
N LYS A 261 7.71 -5.75 -17.68
CA LYS A 261 9.02 -5.34 -18.21
C LYS A 261 8.94 -4.04 -18.99
N GLY A 262 10.08 -3.38 -19.12
CA GLY A 262 10.23 -2.19 -19.95
C GLY A 262 9.92 -0.89 -19.22
N GLU A 263 10.48 0.18 -19.79
CA GLU A 263 10.23 1.55 -19.36
C GLU A 263 8.94 2.08 -19.99
N ARG A 264 8.24 2.93 -19.24
CA ARG A 264 7.01 3.58 -19.67
C ARG A 264 6.95 5.01 -19.13
N LEU A 265 6.05 5.80 -19.70
CA LEU A 265 5.74 7.12 -19.16
C LEU A 265 4.50 7.02 -18.28
N LEU A 266 4.60 7.53 -17.06
CA LEU A 266 3.52 7.60 -16.10
C LEU A 266 3.01 9.03 -15.96
N THR A 267 1.72 9.12 -15.66
CA THR A 267 1.02 10.33 -15.25
C THR A 267 0.45 10.11 -13.85
N ILE A 268 0.74 11.03 -12.94
CA ILE A 268 0.28 10.98 -11.55
C ILE A 268 -0.71 12.10 -11.35
N VAL A 269 -1.85 11.77 -10.76
CA VAL A 269 -2.92 12.72 -10.44
C VAL A 269 -3.36 12.50 -9.00
N VAL A 270 -3.45 13.59 -8.23
CA VAL A 270 -4.09 13.59 -6.92
C VAL A 270 -5.36 14.41 -7.00
N MET A 271 -6.49 13.77 -6.68
CA MET A 271 -7.81 14.37 -6.80
C MET A 271 -8.61 14.20 -5.50
N ASP A 272 -9.19 15.29 -5.06
CA ASP A 272 -10.22 15.32 -4.02
C ASP A 272 -11.59 15.13 -4.69
N ALA A 273 -12.37 14.16 -4.20
CA ALA A 273 -13.67 13.80 -4.76
C ALA A 273 -14.86 14.42 -3.99
N ASP A 274 -14.61 15.03 -2.84
CA ASP A 274 -15.66 15.37 -1.87
C ASP A 274 -15.66 16.87 -1.53
N VAL A 275 -15.35 17.73 -2.51
CA VAL A 275 -15.38 19.20 -2.30
C VAL A 275 -16.82 19.69 -2.30
N PRO A 276 -17.34 20.28 -1.20
CA PRO A 276 -18.74 20.69 -1.12
C PRO A 276 -19.05 21.82 -2.13
N ASP A 277 -20.10 21.65 -2.93
CA ASP A 277 -20.67 22.63 -3.85
C ASP A 277 -22.07 23.03 -3.35
N VAL A 278 -22.12 24.14 -2.61
CA VAL A 278 -23.33 24.60 -1.90
C VAL A 278 -24.42 25.04 -2.86
N GLU A 279 -24.05 25.57 -4.03
CA GLU A 279 -25.02 26.06 -5.02
C GLU A 279 -25.79 24.91 -5.66
N LYS A 280 -25.12 23.76 -5.86
CA LYS A 280 -25.72 22.57 -6.47
C LYS A 280 -26.22 21.54 -5.46
N ASP A 281 -26.06 21.80 -4.16
CA ASP A 281 -26.30 20.84 -3.08
C ASP A 281 -25.66 19.47 -3.37
N ALA A 282 -24.39 19.50 -3.80
CA ALA A 282 -23.67 18.33 -4.29
C ALA A 282 -22.18 18.38 -3.94
N PHE A 283 -21.45 17.33 -4.31
CA PHE A 283 -19.99 17.30 -4.24
C PHE A 283 -19.39 17.53 -5.62
N SER A 284 -18.32 18.31 -5.65
CA SER A 284 -17.47 18.58 -6.80
C SER A 284 -16.10 17.92 -6.62
N ARG A 285 -15.30 17.92 -7.68
CA ARG A 285 -13.97 17.30 -7.70
C ARG A 285 -12.92 18.38 -7.84
N ARG A 286 -11.76 18.20 -7.21
CA ARG A 286 -10.64 19.14 -7.33
C ARG A 286 -9.33 18.42 -7.56
N CYS A 287 -8.59 18.85 -8.57
CA CYS A 287 -7.22 18.39 -8.79
C CYS A 287 -6.25 19.10 -7.84
N HIS A 288 -5.62 18.33 -6.96
CA HIS A 288 -4.60 18.81 -6.03
C HIS A 288 -3.20 18.78 -6.63
N PHE A 289 -2.92 17.82 -7.51
CA PHE A 289 -1.61 17.67 -8.13
C PHE A 289 -1.71 16.90 -9.45
N MET A 290 -0.90 17.29 -10.43
CA MET A 290 -0.76 16.55 -11.68
C MET A 290 0.65 16.68 -12.25
N ALA A 291 1.27 15.55 -12.51
CA ALA A 291 2.55 15.46 -13.21
C ALA A 291 2.48 14.38 -14.29
N THR A 292 3.12 14.63 -15.42
CA THR A 292 3.08 13.78 -16.62
C THR A 292 4.48 13.44 -17.10
N ASN A 293 4.58 12.46 -18.00
CA ASN A 293 5.80 12.12 -18.73
C ASN A 293 6.93 11.68 -17.79
N ILE A 294 6.57 10.99 -16.71
CA ILE A 294 7.52 10.49 -15.72
C ILE A 294 8.02 9.13 -16.23
N PRO A 295 9.28 9.00 -16.66
CA PRO A 295 9.83 7.70 -17.04
C PRO A 295 9.89 6.81 -15.80
N TRP A 296 9.41 5.58 -15.95
CA TRP A 296 9.38 4.61 -14.86
C TRP A 296 9.63 3.19 -15.38
N GLY A 297 10.56 2.49 -14.73
CA GLY A 297 10.87 1.09 -14.95
C GLY A 297 10.65 0.25 -13.69
N PRO A 298 10.84 -1.09 -13.80
CA PRO A 298 10.68 -2.01 -12.68
C PRO A 298 11.77 -1.87 -11.60
N THR A 299 12.92 -1.29 -11.94
CA THR A 299 14.04 -1.03 -11.02
C THR A 299 13.86 0.23 -10.20
N ASP A 300 13.02 1.16 -10.66
CA ASP A 300 12.75 2.41 -9.96
C ASP A 300 11.88 2.13 -8.74
N SER A 301 12.24 2.74 -7.61
CA SER A 301 11.60 2.41 -6.34
C SER A 301 10.88 3.58 -5.69
N GLN A 302 11.40 4.81 -5.80
CA GLN A 302 10.87 5.98 -5.09
C GLN A 302 10.79 7.21 -6.00
N LEU A 303 9.69 7.92 -5.88
CA LEU A 303 9.40 9.15 -6.60
C LEU A 303 8.98 10.25 -5.62
N PRO A 304 9.88 11.15 -5.23
CA PRO A 304 9.55 12.32 -4.44
C PRO A 304 8.84 13.38 -5.31
N LEU A 305 7.53 13.57 -5.12
CA LEU A 305 6.73 14.47 -5.96
C LEU A 305 7.19 15.94 -5.90
N ARG A 306 7.82 16.35 -4.78
CA ARG A 306 8.37 17.70 -4.57
C ARG A 306 9.43 18.13 -5.59
N PHE A 307 10.08 17.19 -6.27
CA PHE A 307 11.22 17.46 -7.14
C PHE A 307 10.89 17.40 -8.64
N ILE A 308 9.64 17.10 -8.98
CA ILE A 308 9.16 17.07 -10.36
C ILE A 308 9.05 18.51 -10.88
N GLY A 309 9.50 18.74 -12.12
CA GLY A 309 9.54 20.08 -12.74
C GLY A 309 10.75 20.94 -12.31
N GLY A 310 11.50 20.54 -11.27
CA GLY A 310 12.68 21.25 -10.77
C GLY A 310 14.03 20.70 -11.27
N GLY A 311 14.04 19.85 -12.30
CA GLY A 311 15.24 19.26 -12.92
C GLY A 311 15.87 18.08 -12.17
N ARG A 312 15.54 17.85 -10.89
CA ARG A 312 16.08 16.71 -10.09
C ARG A 312 15.37 15.39 -10.35
N THR A 313 14.11 15.44 -10.80
CA THR A 313 13.31 14.25 -11.12
C THR A 313 12.68 14.46 -12.49
N PRO A 314 12.85 13.51 -13.43
CA PRO A 314 12.30 13.65 -14.77
C PRO A 314 10.77 13.61 -14.73
N GLY A 315 10.14 14.53 -15.46
CA GLY A 315 8.69 14.66 -15.54
C GLY A 315 8.25 16.12 -15.66
N ASP A 316 7.12 16.30 -16.32
CA ASP A 316 6.55 17.61 -16.64
C ASP A 316 5.44 17.93 -15.61
N LEU A 317 5.56 19.07 -14.92
CA LEU A 317 4.64 19.46 -13.84
C LEU A 317 3.51 20.33 -14.38
N ALA A 318 2.33 19.74 -14.58
CA ALA A 318 1.17 20.47 -15.07
C ALA A 318 0.43 21.24 -13.97
N VAL A 319 0.23 20.62 -12.81
CA VAL A 319 -0.51 21.22 -11.69
C VAL A 319 0.30 21.04 -10.40
N PRO A 320 0.81 22.12 -9.79
CA PRO A 320 1.60 22.04 -8.57
C PRO A 320 0.75 21.58 -7.38
N TRP A 321 1.43 21.03 -6.37
CA TRP A 321 0.79 20.50 -5.17
C TRP A 321 0.00 21.59 -4.44
N LEU A 322 -1.30 21.34 -4.29
CA LEU A 322 -2.18 22.10 -3.43
C LEU A 322 -2.38 21.30 -2.14
N PRO A 323 -2.07 21.86 -0.96
CA PRO A 323 -2.35 21.21 0.31
C PRO A 323 -3.80 20.74 0.42
N PRO A 324 -4.03 19.46 0.75
CA PRO A 324 -5.36 18.95 1.09
C PRO A 324 -5.96 19.74 2.25
N HIS A 325 -7.23 20.11 2.10
CA HIS A 325 -7.98 20.82 3.12
C HIS A 325 -9.46 20.47 2.99
N ALA A 326 -10.12 20.28 4.12
CA ALA A 326 -11.56 20.14 4.24
C ALA A 326 -12.10 21.37 4.99
N HIS A 327 -13.35 21.74 4.76
CA HIS A 327 -13.97 22.86 5.46
C HIS A 327 -14.51 22.41 6.82
N LYS A 328 -14.68 23.34 7.76
CA LYS A 328 -15.22 22.97 9.07
C LYS A 328 -16.65 22.46 8.92
N GLY A 329 -16.94 21.31 9.52
CA GLY A 329 -18.27 20.69 9.48
C GLY A 329 -18.61 19.93 8.19
N SER A 330 -17.75 19.95 7.16
CA SER A 330 -17.87 18.99 6.06
C SER A 330 -17.44 17.59 6.53
N PRO A 331 -17.90 16.51 5.87
CA PRO A 331 -17.39 15.17 6.13
C PRO A 331 -15.89 15.08 5.77
N TYR A 332 -15.26 13.92 5.99
CA TYR A 332 -13.91 13.69 5.50
C TYR A 332 -13.85 13.78 3.97
N HIS A 333 -12.75 14.29 3.43
CA HIS A 333 -12.49 14.34 2.00
C HIS A 333 -11.58 13.19 1.58
N ARG A 334 -11.93 12.49 0.49
CA ARG A 334 -11.15 11.40 -0.10
C ARG A 334 -10.13 11.94 -1.11
N LEU A 335 -8.84 11.89 -0.76
CA LEU A 335 -7.73 12.30 -1.62
C LEU A 335 -7.16 11.08 -2.35
N SER A 336 -7.70 10.85 -3.53
CA SER A 336 -7.34 9.72 -4.39
C SER A 336 -6.07 10.02 -5.19
N VAL A 337 -5.08 9.14 -5.07
CA VAL A 337 -3.79 9.22 -5.78
C VAL A 337 -3.80 8.17 -6.89
N TRP A 338 -3.82 8.64 -8.13
CA TRP A 338 -3.92 7.82 -9.33
C TRP A 338 -2.61 7.83 -10.10
N ILE A 339 -2.17 6.65 -10.52
CA ILE A 339 -1.05 6.46 -11.42
C ILE A 339 -1.62 5.88 -12.70
N MET A 340 -1.42 6.60 -13.81
CA MET A 340 -1.91 6.24 -15.13
C MET A 340 -0.73 6.05 -16.08
N GLU A 341 -0.76 4.99 -16.86
CA GLU A 341 0.22 4.68 -17.89
C GLU A 341 -0.16 5.35 -19.21
N GLN A 342 0.81 6.02 -19.84
CA GLN A 342 0.69 6.59 -21.16
C GLN A 342 0.99 5.53 -22.23
N LYS A 343 0.44 5.69 -23.44
CA LYS A 343 0.76 4.76 -24.52
C LYS A 343 2.25 4.85 -24.89
N PRO A 344 2.88 3.77 -25.37
CA PRO A 344 4.28 3.79 -25.79
C PRO A 344 4.53 4.90 -26.83
N GLY A 345 5.55 5.72 -26.59
CA GLY A 345 5.94 6.84 -27.47
C GLY A 345 5.01 8.07 -27.42
N GLN A 346 3.93 8.03 -26.63
CA GLN A 346 3.04 9.17 -26.46
C GLN A 346 3.54 10.04 -25.32
N LYS A 347 4.07 11.22 -25.63
CA LYS A 347 4.36 12.27 -24.63
C LYS A 347 3.17 13.23 -24.56
N LEU A 348 2.72 13.56 -23.34
CA LEU A 348 1.65 14.55 -23.14
C LEU A 348 2.22 15.97 -23.20
N ASP A 349 1.50 16.90 -23.82
CA ASP A 349 1.91 18.30 -23.89
C ASP A 349 1.62 19.03 -22.56
N GLU A 350 2.68 19.44 -21.88
CA GLU A 350 2.63 20.14 -20.60
C GLU A 350 1.90 21.49 -20.70
N ALA A 351 2.14 22.26 -21.76
CA ALA A 351 1.59 23.60 -21.90
C ALA A 351 0.06 23.55 -21.98
N LYS A 352 -0.45 22.63 -22.80
CA LYS A 352 -1.89 22.35 -22.91
C LYS A 352 -2.51 21.88 -21.60
N LEU A 353 -1.79 21.10 -20.80
CA LEU A 353 -2.29 20.65 -19.50
C LEU A 353 -2.33 21.78 -18.46
N LYS A 354 -1.32 22.66 -18.47
CA LYS A 354 -1.30 23.88 -17.65
C LYS A 354 -2.44 24.82 -18.02
N GLU A 355 -2.73 25.00 -19.31
CA GLU A 355 -3.85 25.81 -19.78
C GLU A 355 -5.20 25.25 -19.27
N LEU A 356 -5.40 23.94 -19.39
CA LEU A 356 -6.67 23.31 -19.03
C LEU A 356 -6.90 23.22 -17.51
N TYR A 357 -5.85 22.97 -16.74
CA TYR A 357 -5.97 22.54 -15.34
C TYR A 357 -5.11 23.33 -14.34
N GLY A 358 -4.25 24.24 -14.82
CA GLY A 358 -3.36 25.03 -13.96
C GLY A 358 -4.08 26.12 -13.16
N SER A 359 -5.21 26.63 -13.67
CA SER A 359 -6.06 27.60 -12.96
C SER A 359 -6.95 26.93 -11.92
N ASP A 360 -7.39 27.68 -10.90
CA ASP A 360 -8.28 27.16 -9.85
C ASP A 360 -9.60 26.63 -10.42
N GLN A 361 -10.17 27.33 -11.40
CA GLN A 361 -11.37 26.86 -12.10
C GLN A 361 -11.11 25.57 -12.89
N GLY A 362 -9.94 25.44 -13.51
CA GLY A 362 -9.52 24.23 -14.20
C GLY A 362 -9.38 23.04 -13.25
N ARG A 363 -8.82 23.26 -12.06
CA ARG A 363 -8.70 22.25 -11.00
C ARG A 363 -10.08 21.72 -10.57
N MET A 364 -11.08 22.59 -10.41
CA MET A 364 -12.44 22.24 -9.97
C MET A 364 -13.28 21.51 -11.04
N LYS A 365 -12.91 21.64 -12.32
CA LYS A 365 -13.58 20.96 -13.44
C LYS A 365 -12.95 19.61 -13.78
N PHE A 366 -11.93 19.18 -13.03
CA PHE A 366 -11.16 17.99 -13.35
C PHE A 366 -11.96 16.70 -13.14
N SER A 367 -11.86 15.78 -14.11
CA SER A 367 -12.46 14.45 -14.05
C SER A 367 -11.50 13.41 -14.63
N ILE A 368 -11.23 12.36 -13.86
CA ILE A 368 -10.32 11.28 -14.28
C ILE A 368 -10.87 10.53 -15.49
N LYS A 369 -12.19 10.30 -15.54
CA LYS A 369 -12.84 9.67 -16.70
C LYS A 369 -12.60 10.49 -17.97
N GLY A 370 -12.85 11.81 -17.89
CA GLY A 370 -12.64 12.71 -19.03
C GLY A 370 -11.17 12.81 -19.43
N PHE A 371 -10.25 12.84 -18.47
CA PHE A 371 -8.81 12.86 -18.72
C PHE A 371 -8.35 11.57 -19.43
N ARG A 372 -8.79 10.41 -18.94
CA ARG A 372 -8.51 9.10 -19.53
C ARG A 372 -8.96 9.05 -20.98
N ASP A 373 -10.18 9.47 -21.26
CA ASP A 373 -10.77 9.39 -22.60
C ASP A 373 -10.12 10.41 -23.56
N LYS A 374 -9.76 11.61 -23.08
CA LYS A 374 -9.12 12.67 -23.87
C LYS A 374 -7.67 12.37 -24.25
N PHE A 375 -6.90 11.78 -23.34
CA PHE A 375 -5.47 11.55 -23.52
C PHE A 375 -5.11 10.08 -23.75
N GLY A 376 -6.07 9.15 -23.70
CA GLY A 376 -5.86 7.73 -23.97
C GLY A 376 -4.95 7.03 -22.96
N VAL A 377 -4.90 7.53 -21.73
CA VAL A 377 -4.10 6.95 -20.63
C VAL A 377 -4.84 5.81 -19.94
N THR A 378 -4.14 4.91 -19.27
CA THR A 378 -4.75 3.76 -18.58
C THR A 378 -4.44 3.80 -17.08
N PRO A 379 -5.42 3.79 -16.17
CA PRO A 379 -5.14 3.74 -14.74
C PRO A 379 -4.56 2.37 -14.36
N VAL A 380 -3.41 2.37 -13.69
CA VAL A 380 -2.66 1.16 -13.31
C VAL A 380 -2.38 1.09 -11.81
N GLY A 381 -2.15 2.23 -11.16
CA GLY A 381 -1.84 2.30 -9.73
C GLY A 381 -2.79 3.22 -8.99
N PHE A 382 -3.00 2.91 -7.71
CA PHE A 382 -3.90 3.67 -6.86
C PHE A 382 -3.49 3.60 -5.39
N ASN A 383 -3.63 4.72 -4.69
CA ASN A 383 -3.67 4.76 -3.24
C ASN A 383 -4.58 5.93 -2.79
N LEU A 384 -4.88 5.99 -1.51
CA LEU A 384 -5.85 6.93 -0.95
C LEU A 384 -5.38 7.37 0.43
N PHE A 385 -5.64 8.62 0.76
CA PHE A 385 -5.69 9.09 2.14
C PHE A 385 -6.90 10.02 2.28
N ARG A 386 -7.24 10.37 3.52
CA ARG A 386 -8.37 11.24 3.83
C ARG A 386 -7.90 12.44 4.63
N THR A 387 -8.61 13.55 4.51
CA THR A 387 -8.40 14.74 5.32
C THR A 387 -9.73 15.21 5.93
N VAL A 388 -9.65 15.86 7.07
CA VAL A 388 -10.78 16.44 7.81
C VAL A 388 -10.35 17.82 8.30
N TRP A 389 -11.31 18.66 8.67
CA TRP A 389 -10.98 19.88 9.40
C TRP A 389 -10.32 19.53 10.74
N ASP A 390 -9.13 20.08 10.98
CA ASP A 390 -8.40 19.98 12.23
C ASP A 390 -8.01 21.39 12.75
N GLU A 391 -7.33 21.45 13.88
CA GLU A 391 -6.88 22.71 14.51
C GLU A 391 -5.91 23.50 13.64
N ASN A 392 -5.28 22.85 12.66
CA ASN A 392 -4.18 23.39 11.89
C ASN A 392 -4.60 23.83 10.48
N THR A 393 -5.77 23.38 10.04
CA THR A 393 -6.27 23.56 8.68
C THR A 393 -6.34 25.03 8.32
N ALA A 394 -6.83 25.88 9.23
CA ALA A 394 -6.89 27.33 9.02
C ALA A 394 -5.49 27.94 8.74
N GLY A 395 -4.47 27.57 9.53
CA GLY A 395 -3.11 28.06 9.33
C GLY A 395 -2.44 27.53 8.07
N VAL A 396 -2.75 26.29 7.64
CA VAL A 396 -2.29 25.75 6.34
C VAL A 396 -2.94 26.52 5.19
N MET A 397 -4.24 26.81 5.28
CA MET A 397 -4.96 27.56 4.26
C MET A 397 -4.42 28.98 4.13
N GLU A 398 -4.18 29.68 5.25
CA GLU A 398 -3.59 31.02 5.27
C GLU A 398 -2.20 31.06 4.62
N ARG A 399 -1.29 30.16 5.02
CA ARG A 399 0.08 30.09 4.46
C ARG A 399 0.12 29.86 2.95
N ASN A 400 -0.91 29.21 2.41
CA ASN A 400 -1.00 28.84 0.99
C ASN A 400 -2.03 29.68 0.21
N GLY A 401 -2.58 30.75 0.81
CA GLY A 401 -3.54 31.65 0.17
C GLY A 401 -4.87 30.99 -0.23
N ILE A 402 -5.29 29.95 0.49
CA ILE A 402 -6.50 29.18 0.19
C ILE A 402 -7.70 29.82 0.91
N PRO A 403 -8.76 30.24 0.19
CA PRO A 403 -9.95 30.85 0.80
C PRO A 403 -10.85 29.81 1.50
N GLY A 404 -11.76 30.29 2.37
CA GLY A 404 -12.84 29.48 2.96
C GLY A 404 -12.54 28.91 4.35
N ALA A 405 -11.43 29.27 4.99
CA ALA A 405 -11.13 28.85 6.38
C ALA A 405 -12.15 29.38 7.41
N ASP A 406 -12.86 30.46 7.07
CA ASP A 406 -13.90 31.12 7.86
C ASP A 406 -15.30 30.51 7.68
N ILE A 407 -15.45 29.53 6.79
CA ILE A 407 -16.74 28.90 6.46
C ILE A 407 -16.96 27.63 7.31
N GLU A 408 -18.15 27.52 7.91
CA GLU A 408 -18.59 26.33 8.65
C GLU A 408 -19.88 25.75 8.06
N PHE A 409 -19.83 24.48 7.68
CA PHE A 409 -20.99 23.69 7.26
C PHE A 409 -21.74 23.11 8.46
N ARG A 410 -23.07 23.17 8.41
CA ARG A 410 -23.95 22.56 9.42
C ARG A 410 -24.94 21.63 8.75
N PRO A 411 -25.37 20.55 9.43
CA PRO A 411 -26.40 19.67 8.91
C PRO A 411 -27.68 20.45 8.56
N GLN A 412 -28.23 20.22 7.37
CA GLN A 412 -29.48 20.81 6.97
C GLN A 412 -30.62 20.29 7.87
N ARG A 413 -31.34 21.22 8.50
CA ARG A 413 -32.46 20.86 9.38
C ARG A 413 -33.71 20.63 8.55
N VAL A 414 -34.12 19.37 8.40
CA VAL A 414 -35.40 19.01 7.78
C VAL A 414 -36.51 19.14 8.82
N GLN A 415 -37.39 20.13 8.66
CA GLN A 415 -38.56 20.30 9.53
C GLN A 415 -39.65 19.28 9.20
N SER A 416 -40.54 19.01 10.18
CA SER A 416 -41.66 18.11 9.94
C SER A 416 -42.61 18.68 8.88
N LEU A 417 -42.89 17.90 7.84
CA LEU A 417 -43.90 18.24 6.82
C LEU A 417 -45.33 18.12 7.36
N LYS A 418 -45.51 17.52 8.54
CA LYS A 418 -46.85 17.38 9.15
C LYS A 418 -47.33 18.77 9.56
N PRO A 419 -48.51 19.22 9.08
CA PRO A 419 -49.03 20.51 9.51
C PRO A 419 -49.29 20.47 11.01
N HIS A 420 -49.19 21.63 11.64
CA HIS A 420 -49.58 21.76 13.03
C HIS A 420 -51.04 21.34 13.22
N ARG A 421 -51.27 20.33 14.05
CA ARG A 421 -52.61 19.85 14.42
C ARG A 421 -52.89 20.20 15.87
N LYS A 422 -54.15 20.53 16.17
CA LYS A 422 -54.59 20.72 17.56
C LYS A 422 -54.30 19.47 18.37
N ALA A 423 -53.77 19.66 19.57
CA ALA A 423 -53.50 18.58 20.49
C ALA A 423 -54.81 17.81 20.78
N ARG A 424 -54.75 16.48 20.63
CA ARG A 424 -55.84 15.54 20.93
C ARG A 424 -55.61 14.96 22.33
N GLY A 425 -56.69 14.47 22.95
CA GLY A 425 -56.68 13.99 24.34
C GLY A 425 -57.61 14.81 25.22
N TRP A 426 -58.12 14.20 26.29
CA TRP A 426 -59.10 14.83 27.17
C TRP A 426 -58.50 16.04 27.91
N GLU A 427 -57.26 15.89 28.35
CA GLU A 427 -56.44 16.87 29.04
C GLU A 427 -56.02 17.99 28.10
N ALA A 428 -55.61 17.64 26.88
CA ALA A 428 -55.19 18.59 25.84
C ALA A 428 -56.33 19.54 25.42
N LYS A 429 -57.56 19.03 25.30
CA LYS A 429 -58.75 19.83 24.98
C LYS A 429 -59.14 20.83 26.09
N ARG A 430 -58.71 20.60 27.33
CA ARG A 430 -59.12 21.35 28.55
C ARG A 430 -58.02 22.25 29.13
N GLN A 431 -57.00 22.56 28.33
CA GLN A 431 -55.90 23.45 28.75
C GLN A 431 -56.27 24.94 28.88
N LYS A 432 -57.41 25.36 28.31
CA LYS A 432 -57.85 26.76 28.27
C LYS A 432 -58.47 27.24 29.60
N PRO A 433 -58.50 28.56 29.88
CA PRO A 433 -59.10 29.13 31.09
C PRO A 433 -60.58 28.78 31.32
N LYS A 434 -61.33 28.44 30.26
CA LYS A 434 -62.71 27.93 30.36
C LYS A 434 -62.83 26.73 31.33
N TYR A 435 -61.76 25.94 31.49
CA TYR A 435 -61.74 24.75 32.33
C TYR A 435 -60.86 24.90 33.57
N LYS A 436 -60.72 26.12 34.11
CA LYS A 436 -59.83 26.42 35.24
C LYS A 436 -60.08 25.53 36.46
N SER A 437 -61.33 25.16 36.74
CA SER A 437 -61.69 24.22 37.81
C SER A 437 -61.13 22.81 37.61
N LEU A 438 -60.87 22.41 36.37
CA LEU A 438 -60.34 21.10 36.00
C LEU A 438 -58.81 21.09 35.85
N TRP A 439 -58.13 22.23 36.03
CA TRP A 439 -56.68 22.34 35.83
C TRP A 439 -55.85 21.47 36.77
N LYS A 440 -56.40 21.04 37.92
CA LYS A 440 -55.76 20.04 38.79
C LYS A 440 -55.47 18.72 38.08
N TYR A 441 -56.27 18.35 37.06
CA TYR A 441 -56.09 17.12 36.29
C TYR A 441 -55.32 17.35 34.98
N THR A 442 -55.30 18.57 34.45
CA THR A 442 -54.77 18.85 33.11
C THR A 442 -53.44 19.60 33.09
N LYS A 443 -53.04 20.25 34.18
CA LYS A 443 -51.75 20.99 34.28
C LYS A 443 -50.77 20.22 35.15
N ARG A 444 -49.47 20.40 34.89
CA ARG A 444 -48.37 19.72 35.60
C ARG A 444 -48.54 18.20 35.61
N ILE A 445 -49.04 17.65 34.51
CA ILE A 445 -49.13 16.21 34.29
C ILE A 445 -47.69 15.67 34.34
N LYS A 446 -47.39 14.81 35.30
CA LYS A 446 -46.15 14.03 35.28
C LYS A 446 -46.36 12.95 34.24
N ASN A 447 -45.67 13.06 33.11
CA ASN A 447 -45.55 11.93 32.20
C ASN A 447 -44.74 10.84 32.93
N PHE A 448 -45.21 9.59 32.84
CA PHE A 448 -44.42 8.40 33.14
C PHE A 448 -43.32 8.23 32.10
#